data_AF-A0A2P7BA88-F1
#
_entry.id   AF-A0A2P7BA88-F1
#
_cell.length_a   1.000
_cell.length_b   1.000
_cell.length_c   1.000
_cell.angle_alpha   90.00
_cell.angle_beta   90.00
_cell.angle_gamma   90.00
#
_symmetry.space_group_name_H-M   'P 1'
#
loop_
_entity.id
_entity.type
_entity.pdbx_description
1 polymer ?
#
loop_
_entity_poly.entity_id
_entity_poly.type
_entity_poly.pdbx_seq_one_letter_code
_entity_poly.pdbx_strand_id
1 'polypeptide(L)'
;MNEGAGVARRRTIATDRVEAFLAGKGSDADAIRAEIDKADSEAVIPAKSNRRETALNHLRKYKWRNQIERLFNKLKNWRRLATCYDKTKESY
;
A
#
# COMPACT_ATOMS: atom_id res chain seq x y z
N MET A 1 -28.20 -30.06 -23.57
CA MET A 1 -26.73 -30.24 -23.77
C MET A 1 -26.17 -28.86 -24.06
N ASN A 2 -25.35 -28.22 -23.22
CA ASN A 2 -24.27 -28.75 -22.41
C ASN A 2 -24.23 -28.13 -21.00
N GLU A 3 -23.72 -28.96 -20.07
CA GLU A 3 -23.55 -28.73 -18.64
C GLU A 3 -22.36 -27.82 -18.31
N GLY A 4 -22.38 -27.29 -17.08
CA GLY A 4 -21.18 -27.25 -16.25
C GLY A 4 -20.31 -25.99 -16.33
N ALA A 5 -20.51 -25.09 -15.38
CA ALA A 5 -19.51 -24.80 -14.35
C ALA A 5 -20.03 -23.64 -13.49
N GLY A 6 -20.51 -23.97 -12.28
CA GLY A 6 -20.67 -22.98 -11.22
C GLY A 6 -19.29 -22.40 -10.91
N VAL A 7 -18.98 -21.25 -11.49
CA VAL A 7 -17.76 -20.50 -11.18
C VAL A 7 -17.89 -20.08 -9.72
N ALA A 8 -17.10 -20.73 -8.87
CA ALA A 8 -16.96 -20.39 -7.47
C ALA A 8 -16.81 -18.87 -7.35
N ARG A 9 -17.77 -18.22 -6.69
CA ARG A 9 -17.73 -16.80 -6.37
C ARG A 9 -16.52 -16.57 -5.48
N ARG A 10 -15.39 -16.25 -6.12
CA ARG A 10 -14.17 -15.75 -5.49
C ARG A 10 -14.64 -14.55 -4.66
N ARG A 11 -14.57 -14.63 -3.33
CA ARG A 11 -14.88 -13.51 -2.43
C ARG A 11 -13.86 -12.41 -2.72
N THR A 12 -14.18 -11.53 -3.66
CA THR A 12 -13.38 -10.34 -3.94
C THR A 12 -13.55 -9.42 -2.75
N ILE A 13 -12.47 -9.25 -1.98
CA ILE A 13 -12.38 -8.27 -0.89
C ILE A 13 -12.74 -6.89 -1.46
N ALA A 14 -13.87 -6.35 -1.01
CA ALA A 14 -14.42 -5.03 -1.30
C ALA A 14 -14.79 -4.76 -2.78
N THR A 15 -16.09 -4.74 -3.06
CA THR A 15 -16.69 -4.10 -4.26
C THR A 15 -17.02 -2.63 -3.96
N ASP A 16 -16.27 -2.00 -3.07
CA ASP A 16 -16.45 -0.60 -2.71
C ASP A 16 -15.48 0.25 -3.53
N ARG A 17 -15.99 1.35 -4.08
CA ARG A 17 -15.19 2.33 -4.80
C ARG A 17 -14.07 2.85 -3.89
N VAL A 18 -12.83 2.74 -4.33
CA VAL A 18 -11.67 3.25 -3.58
C VAL A 18 -11.54 4.74 -3.86
N GLU A 19 -11.74 5.58 -2.85
CA GLU A 19 -11.65 7.04 -3.05
C GLU A 19 -10.20 7.52 -3.20
N ALA A 20 -9.27 6.91 -2.46
CA ALA A 20 -7.87 7.33 -2.45
C ALA A 20 -6.92 6.14 -2.29
N PHE A 21 -5.94 6.05 -3.18
CA PHE A 21 -4.88 5.07 -3.16
C PHE A 21 -3.60 5.67 -2.57
N LEU A 22 -3.22 5.18 -1.38
CA LEU A 22 -2.00 5.60 -0.67
C LEU A 22 -0.84 4.67 -1.01
N ALA A 23 0.22 5.20 -1.61
CA ALA A 23 1.44 4.43 -1.88
C ALA A 23 2.71 5.20 -1.55
N GLY A 24 3.81 4.45 -1.41
CA GLY A 24 5.13 5.04 -1.22
C GLY A 24 5.72 5.60 -2.51
N LYS A 25 6.79 6.41 -2.37
CA LYS A 25 7.54 7.00 -3.49
C LYS A 25 8.07 5.97 -4.51
N GLY A 26 8.27 4.71 -4.09
CA GLY A 26 8.70 3.62 -4.97
C GLY A 26 7.63 3.19 -5.99
N SER A 27 6.37 3.53 -5.76
CA SER A 27 5.23 3.25 -6.64
C SER A 27 4.93 4.42 -7.58
N ASP A 28 5.81 5.42 -7.66
CA ASP A 28 5.67 6.55 -8.57
C ASP A 28 6.07 6.15 -10.00
N ALA A 29 5.22 5.34 -10.63
CA ALA A 29 5.31 4.98 -12.04
C ALA A 29 4.07 5.50 -12.78
N ASP A 30 4.25 5.98 -14.01
CA ASP A 30 3.15 6.53 -14.82
C ASP A 30 2.08 5.47 -15.09
N ALA A 31 2.48 4.23 -15.34
CA ALA A 31 1.55 3.10 -15.51
C ALA A 31 0.66 2.87 -14.27
N ILE A 32 1.24 2.94 -13.07
CA ILE A 32 0.51 2.76 -11.81
C ILE A 32 -0.49 3.90 -11.62
N ARG A 33 -0.07 5.15 -11.86
CA ARG A 33 -0.97 6.32 -11.76
C ARG A 33 -2.11 6.25 -12.79
N ALA A 34 -1.83 5.79 -14.01
CA ALA A 34 -2.85 5.63 -15.05
C ALA A 34 -3.88 4.54 -14.71
N GLU A 35 -3.45 3.43 -14.11
CA GLU A 35 -4.38 2.40 -13.62
C GLU A 35 -5.27 2.91 -12.48
N ILE A 36 -4.71 3.70 -11.56
CA ILE A 36 -5.46 4.32 -10.46
C ILE A 36 -6.48 5.33 -10.99
N ASP A 37 -6.10 6.13 -11.98
CA ASP A 37 -6.99 7.10 -12.63
C ASP A 37 -8.13 6.38 -13.38
N LYS A 38 -7.82 5.27 -14.08
CA LYS A 38 -8.81 4.39 -14.71
C LYS A 38 -9.77 3.76 -13.71
N ALA A 39 -9.34 3.58 -12.46
CA ALA A 39 -10.16 3.09 -11.36
C ALA A 39 -10.95 4.21 -10.66
N ASP A 40 -10.97 5.44 -11.20
CA ASP A 40 -11.69 6.60 -10.67
C ASP A 40 -11.37 6.86 -9.18
N SER A 41 -10.08 6.71 -8.87
CA SER A 41 -9.49 6.78 -7.53
C SER A 41 -8.39 7.83 -7.49
N GLU A 42 -8.20 8.52 -6.36
CA GLU A 42 -7.14 9.54 -6.25
C GLU A 42 -5.77 8.90 -5.93
N ALA A 43 -4.76 9.14 -6.77
CA ALA A 43 -3.40 8.68 -6.51
C ALA A 43 -2.66 9.57 -5.49
N VAL A 44 -2.70 9.21 -4.20
CA VAL A 44 -1.94 9.86 -3.13
C VAL A 44 -0.54 9.26 -3.05
N ILE A 45 0.26 9.50 -4.10
CA ILE A 45 1.63 9.01 -4.25
C ILE A 45 2.58 10.22 -4.32
N PRO A 46 3.61 10.30 -3.45
CA PRO A 46 4.57 11.37 -3.49
C PRO A 46 5.42 11.24 -4.76
N ALA A 47 5.61 12.35 -5.47
CA ALA A 47 6.43 12.37 -6.67
C ALA A 47 7.90 11.97 -6.38
N LYS A 48 8.49 11.22 -7.31
CA LYS A 48 9.91 10.90 -7.30
C LYS A 48 10.73 12.16 -7.56
N SER A 49 11.91 12.26 -6.95
CA SER A 49 12.76 13.46 -7.02
C SER A 49 13.34 13.72 -8.41
N ASN A 50 13.27 12.75 -9.32
CA ASN A 50 13.71 12.86 -10.72
C ASN A 50 12.56 13.18 -11.69
N ARG A 51 11.34 13.44 -11.19
CA ARG A 51 10.19 13.76 -12.04
C ARG A 51 10.26 15.21 -12.49
N ARG A 52 10.15 15.45 -13.80
CA ARG A 52 10.19 16.80 -14.39
C ARG A 52 8.94 17.61 -14.06
N GLU A 53 7.79 16.94 -14.03
CA GLU A 53 6.52 17.54 -13.61
C GLU A 53 6.14 17.00 -12.23
N THR A 54 6.26 17.87 -11.22
CA THR A 54 5.93 17.50 -9.84
C THR A 54 4.42 17.39 -9.72
N ALA A 55 3.91 16.17 -9.52
CA ALA A 55 2.50 15.98 -9.21
C ALA A 55 2.12 16.74 -7.93
N LEU A 56 0.89 17.25 -7.89
CA LEU A 56 0.31 17.84 -6.68
C LEU A 56 0.31 16.79 -5.56
N ASN A 57 1.23 16.96 -4.61
CA ASN A 57 1.31 16.06 -3.46
C ASN A 57 0.20 16.46 -2.48
N HIS A 58 -0.81 15.60 -2.31
CA HIS A 58 -1.85 15.78 -1.29
C HIS A 58 -1.30 15.52 0.12
N LEU A 59 -0.47 16.45 0.63
CA LEU A 59 0.25 16.35 1.90
C LEU A 59 -0.67 15.98 3.08
N ARG A 60 -1.91 16.49 3.08
CA ARG A 60 -2.90 16.18 4.12
C ARG A 60 -3.31 14.70 4.09
N LYS A 61 -3.58 14.14 2.91
CA LYS A 61 -3.95 12.72 2.77
C LYS A 61 -2.74 11.81 2.99
N TYR A 62 -1.55 12.24 2.58
CA TYR A 62 -0.33 11.48 2.80
C TYR A 62 0.03 11.30 4.29
N LYS A 63 -0.46 12.17 5.20
CA LYS A 63 -0.27 12.01 6.66
C LYS A 63 -0.87 10.71 7.21
N TRP A 64 -1.91 10.16 6.59
CA TRP A 64 -2.51 8.90 7.03
C TRP A 64 -1.53 7.73 6.97
N ARG A 65 -0.55 7.78 6.05
CA ARG A 65 0.54 6.79 5.94
C ARG A 65 1.35 6.67 7.24
N ASN A 66 1.57 7.76 7.96
CA ASN A 66 2.33 7.74 9.22
C ASN A 66 1.62 6.90 10.30
N GLN A 67 0.28 6.82 10.30
CA GLN A 67 -0.44 5.97 11.25
C GLN A 67 -0.22 4.48 10.94
N ILE A 68 -0.24 4.12 9.65
CA ILE A 68 0.05 2.76 9.18
C ILE A 68 1.51 2.39 9.50
N GLU A 69 2.47 3.28 9.24
CA GLU A 69 3.88 3.06 9.57
C GLU A 69 4.11 2.86 11.06
N ARG A 70 3.47 3.69 11.91
CA ARG A 70 3.53 3.55 13.37
C ARG A 70 2.98 2.20 13.84
N LEU A 71 1.89 1.74 13.25
CA LEU A 71 1.33 0.41 13.55
C LEU A 71 2.32 -0.69 13.20
N PHE A 72 2.86 -0.71 11.98
CA PHE A 72 3.84 -1.72 11.58
C PHE A 72 5.11 -1.67 12.42
N ASN A 73 5.57 -0.48 12.82
CA ASN A 73 6.72 -0.34 13.71
C ASN A 73 6.44 -0.97 15.09
N LYS A 74 5.25 -0.75 15.66
CA LYS A 74 4.84 -1.41 16.91
C LYS A 74 4.78 -2.94 16.75
N LEU A 75 4.20 -3.43 15.66
CA LEU A 75 4.13 -4.87 15.37
C LEU A 75 5.53 -5.48 15.23
N LYS A 76 6.46 -4.81 14.54
CA LYS A 76 7.86 -5.25 14.43
C LYS A 76 8.56 -5.28 15.79
N ASN A 77 8.31 -4.28 16.64
CA ASN A 77 8.87 -4.24 17.98
C ASN A 77 8.36 -5.39 18.84
N TRP A 78 7.05 -5.65 18.82
CA TRP A 78 6.48 -6.81 19.53
C TRP A 78 6.98 -8.14 19.00
N ARG A 79 7.13 -8.28 17.67
CA ARG A 79 7.73 -9.49 17.08
C ARG A 79 9.14 -9.72 17.62
N ARG A 80 9.99 -8.68 17.69
CA ARG A 80 11.35 -8.79 18.23
C ARG A 80 11.36 -9.34 19.66
N LEU A 81 10.46 -8.84 20.51
CA LEU A 81 10.30 -9.31 21.89
C LEU A 81 9.75 -10.74 21.95
N ALA A 82 8.68 -11.03 21.21
CA ALA A 82 8.00 -12.32 21.26
C ALA A 82 8.85 -13.47 20.71
N THR A 83 9.67 -13.22 19.70
CA THR A 83 10.53 -14.26 19.09
C THR A 83 11.95 -14.26 19.65
N CYS A 84 12.24 -13.50 20.72
CA CYS A 84 13.59 -13.31 21.26
C CYS A 84 14.66 -13.07 20.17
N TYR A 85 14.34 -12.26 19.16
CA TYR A 85 15.26 -11.96 18.05
C TYR A 85 16.33 -10.92 18.46
N ASP A 86 16.58 -10.80 19.76
CA ASP A 86 17.55 -9.86 20.28
C ASP A 86 18.93 -10.43 20.03
N LYS A 87 19.61 -9.88 19.03
CA LYS A 87 21.04 -10.16 18.80
C LYS A 87 21.80 -9.49 19.93
N THR A 88 22.03 -10.22 21.02
CA THR A 88 23.00 -9.83 22.03
C THR A 88 24.42 -9.94 21.43
N LYS A 89 25.41 -9.25 22.03
CA LYS A 89 26.82 -9.38 21.64
C LYS A 89 27.33 -10.83 21.65
N GLU A 90 26.66 -11.72 22.37
CA GLU A 90 26.96 -13.16 22.46
C GLU A 90 26.42 -13.98 21.26
N SER A 91 25.52 -13.42 20.45
CA SER A 91 24.88 -14.09 19.31
C SER A 91 25.54 -13.73 17.96
N TYR A 92 26.85 -13.43 17.96
CA TYR A 92 27.65 -13.11 16.77
C TYR A 92 28.80 -14.10 16.57
#